data_AF-A0A2R5FJY0-F1
#
_entry.id   AF-A0A2R5FJY0-F1
#
_cell.length_a   1.000
_cell.length_b   1.000
_cell.length_c   1.000
_cell.angle_alpha   90.00
_cell.angle_beta   90.00
_cell.angle_gamma   90.00
#
_symmetry.space_group_name_H-M   'P 1'
#
loop_
_entity.id
_entity.type
_entity.pdbx_description
1 polymer ?
#
loop_
_entity_poly.entity_id
_entity_poly.type
_entity_poly.pdbx_seq_one_letter_code
_entity_poly.pdbx_strand_id
1 'polypeptide(L)'
;VADEGINVYFQGDDILRIERGAVLWHLQGITFSRQLPDADIIATSNVDGDGGDDDEEEEEEEEEEEEEEEVGSKARFGGLVFVEGQIGEIKSCSFLNSKAFGGLSLRVGGGLLVDGTIDAIVGTTFQSMSATQGGAMAVIAQGLVNRIENSTFLNNKQDSIRAGKGGAIALSGKIGIITGTTFRGNHCNGGGGAIAVDDGGSIERILDTDFIDNDADLYGGAVQFSADSRMPSLWRGGSISNNKALGGAAIYATGVLPPLVVHEDCESGTVCLQEL
;
A
#
# COMPACT_ATOMS: atom_id res chain seq x y z
N VAL A 1 20.09 -15.57 -5.02
CA VAL A 1 20.21 -15.06 -3.65
C VAL A 1 21.03 -13.79 -3.75
N ALA A 2 20.45 -12.66 -3.37
CA ALA A 2 21.21 -11.44 -3.13
C ALA A 2 21.37 -11.33 -1.61
N ASP A 3 22.59 -11.04 -1.16
CA ASP A 3 22.98 -11.06 0.26
C ASP A 3 22.63 -9.74 0.97
N GLU A 4 22.65 -9.77 2.31
CA GLU A 4 22.28 -8.65 3.16
C GLU A 4 23.12 -7.38 2.90
N GLY A 5 22.48 -6.21 2.99
CA GLY A 5 23.15 -4.91 2.88
C GLY A 5 23.32 -4.40 1.45
N ILE A 6 22.69 -5.06 0.46
CA ILE A 6 22.64 -4.56 -0.91
C ILE A 6 21.56 -3.49 -1.03
N ASN A 7 21.94 -2.33 -1.56
CA ASN A 7 20.99 -1.30 -1.98
C ASN A 7 20.84 -1.34 -3.50
N VAL A 8 19.61 -1.52 -3.98
CA VAL A 8 19.24 -1.49 -5.39
C VAL A 8 18.43 -0.22 -5.66
N TYR A 9 19.00 0.66 -6.48
CA TYR A 9 18.37 1.91 -6.87
C TYR A 9 17.86 1.80 -8.31
N PHE A 10 16.57 2.08 -8.49
CA PHE A 10 15.96 2.09 -9.83
C PHE A 10 15.91 3.53 -10.36
N GLN A 11 16.41 3.74 -11.58
CA GLN A 11 16.34 5.02 -12.28
C GLN A 11 15.18 5.03 -13.27
N GLY A 12 14.58 6.21 -13.49
CA GLY A 12 13.49 6.36 -14.45
C GLY A 12 12.34 5.38 -14.20
N ASP A 13 12.06 4.55 -15.20
CA ASP A 13 10.97 3.57 -15.21
C ASP A 13 11.46 2.13 -15.01
N ASP A 14 12.72 1.95 -14.59
CA ASP A 14 13.29 0.63 -14.35
C ASP A 14 12.53 -0.11 -13.24
N ILE A 15 12.38 -1.42 -13.41
CA ILE A 15 11.75 -2.34 -12.45
C ILE A 15 12.49 -3.68 -12.45
N LEU A 16 12.44 -4.39 -11.32
CA LEU A 16 12.78 -5.81 -11.28
C LEU A 16 11.54 -6.62 -11.68
N ARG A 17 11.57 -7.20 -12.87
CA ARG A 17 10.47 -8.02 -13.39
C ARG A 17 10.77 -9.51 -13.26
N ILE A 18 9.88 -10.25 -12.61
CA ILE A 18 9.94 -11.71 -12.50
C ILE A 18 8.93 -12.24 -13.51
N GLU A 19 9.40 -12.64 -14.68
CA GLU A 19 8.55 -13.04 -15.79
C GLU A 19 7.77 -14.33 -15.52
N ARG A 20 6.67 -14.53 -16.26
CA ARG A 20 5.87 -15.75 -16.19
C ARG A 20 6.74 -16.99 -16.45
N GLY A 21 6.65 -17.97 -15.56
CA GLY A 21 7.44 -19.20 -15.61
C GLY A 21 8.83 -19.09 -14.95
N ALA A 22 9.28 -17.89 -14.58
CA ALA A 22 10.48 -17.71 -13.77
C ALA A 22 10.18 -17.96 -12.28
N VAL A 23 11.17 -18.53 -11.59
CA VAL A 23 11.14 -18.70 -10.13
C VAL A 23 12.36 -18.01 -9.53
N LEU A 24 12.12 -16.95 -8.77
CA LEU A 24 13.11 -16.28 -7.96
C LEU A 24 12.98 -16.78 -6.52
N TRP A 25 13.85 -17.71 -6.14
CA TRP A 25 13.71 -18.43 -4.87
C TRP A 25 13.75 -17.53 -3.63
N HIS A 26 14.62 -16.51 -3.62
CA HIS A 26 14.92 -15.78 -2.40
C HIS A 26 15.49 -14.39 -2.65
N LEU A 27 14.89 -13.39 -2.01
CA LEU A 27 15.38 -12.02 -1.87
C LEU A 27 15.57 -11.75 -0.37
N GLN A 28 16.78 -11.38 0.07
CA GLN A 28 17.05 -11.15 1.49
C GLN A 28 17.90 -9.92 1.77
N GLY A 29 17.47 -9.09 2.70
CA GLY A 29 18.28 -7.99 3.22
C GLY A 29 18.57 -6.89 2.21
N ILE A 30 17.71 -6.75 1.20
CA ILE A 30 17.89 -5.78 0.11
C ILE A 30 17.04 -4.54 0.37
N THR A 31 17.64 -3.37 0.18
CA THR A 31 16.89 -2.11 0.11
C THR A 31 16.59 -1.79 -1.35
N PHE A 32 15.33 -1.70 -1.71
CA PHE A 32 14.86 -1.21 -2.99
C PHE A 32 14.36 0.23 -2.83
N SER A 33 14.86 1.16 -3.62
CA SER A 33 14.36 2.55 -3.63
C SER A 33 14.53 3.23 -4.99
N ARG A 34 13.77 4.30 -5.23
CA ARG A 34 14.06 5.24 -6.33
C ARG A 34 14.86 6.46 -5.86
N GLN A 35 14.99 6.68 -4.55
CA GLN A 35 15.77 7.77 -4.00
C GLN A 35 17.19 7.30 -3.68
N LEU A 36 18.18 8.03 -4.19
CA LEU A 36 19.58 7.81 -3.79
C LEU A 36 19.76 8.23 -2.32
N PRO A 37 20.62 7.53 -1.55
CA PRO A 37 21.00 7.99 -0.22
C PRO A 37 21.76 9.30 -0.40
N ASP A 38 21.46 10.28 0.44
CA ASP A 38 22.05 11.64 0.46
C ASP A 38 21.53 12.65 -0.58
N ALA A 39 20.45 12.34 -1.30
CA ALA A 39 19.65 13.37 -1.98
C ALA A 39 18.75 14.08 -0.95
N ASP A 40 19.38 14.89 -0.09
CA ASP A 40 18.66 15.85 0.74
C ASP A 40 17.92 16.85 -0.15
N ILE A 41 16.72 17.19 0.30
CA ILE A 41 15.77 18.12 -0.29
C ILE A 41 16.47 19.47 -0.48
N ILE A 42 16.93 19.77 -1.69
CA ILE A 42 17.20 21.14 -2.09
C ILE A 42 15.82 21.76 -2.32
N ALA A 43 15.22 22.26 -1.24
CA ALA A 43 14.25 23.32 -1.38
C ALA A 43 15.00 24.49 -2.02
N THR A 44 14.78 24.70 -3.31
CA THR A 44 15.28 25.89 -3.99
C THR A 44 14.58 27.08 -3.36
N SER A 45 15.28 27.74 -2.44
CA SER A 45 14.94 29.07 -1.98
C SER A 45 14.99 30.00 -3.18
N ASN A 46 13.82 30.43 -3.67
CA ASN A 46 13.74 31.53 -4.61
C ASN A 46 14.34 32.77 -3.95
N VAL A 47 15.39 33.28 -4.56
CA VAL A 47 15.96 34.60 -4.28
C VAL A 47 15.26 35.54 -5.25
N ASP A 48 14.17 36.16 -4.79
CA ASP A 48 13.52 37.22 -5.55
C ASP A 48 14.36 38.50 -5.43
N GLY A 49 14.81 38.96 -6.59
CA GLY A 49 15.53 40.21 -6.76
C GLY A 49 14.57 41.40 -6.69
N ASP A 50 14.93 42.33 -5.82
CA ASP A 50 14.43 43.70 -5.68
C ASP A 50 14.45 44.47 -7.02
N GLY A 51 13.34 45.14 -7.34
CA GLY A 51 13.30 46.14 -8.40
C GLY A 51 11.91 46.67 -8.78
N GLY A 52 11.54 47.84 -8.24
CA GLY A 52 10.89 48.92 -9.01
C GLY A 52 9.41 49.20 -8.72
N ASP A 53 9.17 50.39 -8.15
CA ASP A 53 7.87 51.07 -8.03
C ASP A 53 7.16 51.28 -9.39
N ASP A 54 5.82 51.13 -9.42
CA ASP A 54 4.88 52.07 -10.04
C ASP A 54 3.41 51.66 -9.72
N ASP A 55 2.56 52.68 -9.65
CA ASP A 55 1.22 52.77 -9.03
C ASP A 55 0.05 52.00 -9.68
N GLU A 56 -1.01 51.81 -8.86
CA GLU A 56 -2.45 51.65 -9.19
C GLU A 56 -2.99 50.32 -9.78
N GLU A 57 -3.64 49.49 -8.93
CA GLU A 57 -5.10 49.19 -8.89
C GLU A 57 -5.36 47.96 -7.99
N GLU A 58 -6.37 48.05 -7.10
CA GLU A 58 -6.79 46.97 -6.20
C GLU A 58 -7.63 45.93 -6.99
N GLU A 59 -7.08 44.73 -7.22
CA GLU A 59 -7.88 43.53 -7.49
C GLU A 59 -7.53 42.45 -6.46
N GLU A 60 -8.55 41.89 -5.81
CA GLU A 60 -8.45 40.77 -4.89
C GLU A 60 -8.06 39.51 -5.70
N GLU A 61 -6.78 39.15 -5.72
CA GLU A 61 -6.33 37.85 -6.23
C GLU A 61 -6.47 36.80 -5.13
N GLU A 62 -7.39 35.86 -5.33
CA GLU A 62 -7.43 34.60 -4.57
C GLU A 62 -6.15 33.81 -4.90
N GLU A 63 -5.24 33.68 -3.93
CA GLU A 63 -4.07 32.81 -4.02
C GLU A 63 -4.53 31.34 -4.11
N GLU A 64 -4.80 30.87 -5.33
CA GLU A 64 -4.77 29.43 -5.62
C GLU A 64 -3.30 28.99 -5.55
N GLU A 65 -2.93 28.28 -4.48
CA GLU A 65 -1.67 27.53 -4.41
C GLU A 65 -1.66 26.48 -5.54
N GLU A 66 -1.17 26.86 -6.72
CA GLU A 66 -0.81 25.93 -7.78
C GLU A 66 0.38 25.10 -7.28
N GLU A 67 0.12 23.92 -6.72
CA GLU A 67 1.15 22.88 -6.60
C GLU A 67 1.69 22.62 -8.01
N GLU A 68 2.91 23.08 -8.28
CA GLU A 68 3.63 22.86 -9.53
C GLU A 68 3.71 21.35 -9.82
N GLU A 69 2.78 20.84 -10.63
CA GLU A 69 2.90 19.53 -11.26
C GLU A 69 4.13 19.57 -12.15
N GLU A 70 5.21 18.91 -11.73
CA GLU A 70 6.36 18.63 -12.58
C GLU A 70 5.90 17.70 -13.74
N VAL A 71 5.43 18.30 -14.83
CA VAL A 71 5.04 17.62 -16.07
C VAL A 71 6.31 17.19 -16.80
N GLY A 72 6.80 15.99 -16.49
CA GLY A 72 8.06 15.44 -17.02
C GLY A 72 8.10 13.91 -17.16
N SER A 73 7.37 13.38 -18.13
CA SER A 73 7.31 11.98 -18.63
C SER A 73 6.38 10.98 -17.92
N LYS A 74 5.25 10.67 -18.56
CA LYS A 74 4.31 9.62 -18.15
C LYS A 74 4.71 8.27 -18.77
N ALA A 75 5.25 7.36 -17.96
CA ALA A 75 4.85 5.95 -17.87
C ALA A 75 5.49 5.25 -16.64
N ARG A 76 4.74 4.82 -15.61
CA ARG A 76 5.28 3.93 -14.55
C ARG A 76 4.34 2.76 -14.23
N PHE A 77 4.36 1.73 -15.06
CA PHE A 77 3.54 0.52 -14.83
C PHE A 77 4.21 -0.45 -13.85
N GLY A 78 3.86 -0.30 -12.56
CA GLY A 78 4.34 -1.14 -11.48
C GLY A 78 5.23 -0.37 -10.50
N GLY A 79 5.48 -1.00 -9.34
CA GLY A 79 6.36 -0.47 -8.31
C GLY A 79 7.83 -0.69 -8.61
N LEU A 80 8.62 -1.00 -7.60
CA LEU A 80 10.03 -1.38 -7.73
C LEU A 80 10.18 -2.81 -8.30
N VAL A 81 9.21 -3.67 -8.01
CA VAL A 81 9.23 -5.09 -8.38
C VAL A 81 7.87 -5.50 -8.95
N PHE A 82 7.90 -6.13 -10.13
CA PHE A 82 6.72 -6.71 -10.78
C PHE A 82 6.84 -8.23 -10.85
N VAL A 83 5.91 -8.93 -10.21
CA VAL A 83 5.89 -10.39 -10.09
C VAL A 83 4.82 -10.97 -11.00
N GLU A 84 5.21 -11.60 -12.09
CA GLU A 84 4.33 -12.42 -12.94
C GLU A 84 4.62 -13.92 -12.83
N GLY A 85 5.85 -14.29 -12.47
CA GLY A 85 6.26 -15.65 -12.12
C GLY A 85 6.06 -15.95 -10.64
N GLN A 86 7.06 -16.56 -10.01
CA GLN A 86 7.03 -16.88 -8.59
C GLN A 86 8.24 -16.28 -7.86
N ILE A 87 7.99 -15.71 -6.70
CA ILE A 87 9.02 -15.45 -5.69
C ILE A 87 8.77 -16.40 -4.52
N GLY A 88 9.81 -17.10 -4.07
CA GLY A 88 9.72 -17.90 -2.84
C GLY A 88 9.57 -16.96 -1.65
N GLU A 89 10.66 -16.36 -1.19
CA GLU A 89 10.64 -15.50 -0.02
C GLU A 89 11.25 -14.11 -0.29
N ILE A 90 10.57 -13.06 0.19
CA ILE A 90 11.10 -11.71 0.36
C ILE A 90 11.31 -11.50 1.85
N LYS A 91 12.57 -11.52 2.29
CA LYS A 91 12.93 -11.58 3.71
C LYS A 91 13.79 -10.41 4.14
N SER A 92 13.43 -9.72 5.21
CA SER A 92 14.25 -8.66 5.79
C SER A 92 14.63 -7.57 4.78
N CYS A 93 13.80 -7.36 3.76
CA CYS A 93 14.02 -6.34 2.75
C CYS A 93 13.40 -5.01 3.19
N SER A 94 13.79 -3.93 2.52
CA SER A 94 13.19 -2.61 2.69
C SER A 94 12.81 -2.04 1.32
N PHE A 95 11.57 -1.58 1.18
CA PHE A 95 11.06 -0.89 0.00
C PHE A 95 10.75 0.54 0.43
N LEU A 96 11.50 1.50 -0.09
CA LEU A 96 11.50 2.87 0.40
C LEU A 96 11.28 3.87 -0.73
N ASN A 97 10.48 4.91 -0.47
CA ASN A 97 10.41 6.15 -1.25
C ASN A 97 10.26 5.89 -2.76
N SER A 98 9.15 5.27 -3.15
CA SER A 98 8.82 5.05 -4.56
C SER A 98 7.44 5.60 -4.85
N LYS A 99 7.33 6.36 -5.95
CA LYS A 99 6.08 6.82 -6.52
C LYS A 99 5.85 6.16 -7.87
N ALA A 100 4.80 5.33 -7.96
CA ALA A 100 4.40 4.65 -9.18
C ALA A 100 3.06 5.20 -9.71
N PHE A 101 2.88 5.24 -11.02
CA PHE A 101 1.71 5.85 -11.64
C PHE A 101 1.13 4.98 -12.75
N GLY A 102 -0.10 4.50 -12.54
CA GLY A 102 -0.86 3.73 -13.52
C GLY A 102 -2.03 4.52 -14.11
N GLY A 103 -2.51 4.09 -15.28
CA GLY A 103 -3.81 4.55 -15.76
C GLY A 103 -4.94 4.10 -14.82
N LEU A 104 -6.08 4.79 -14.84
CA LEU A 104 -7.21 4.58 -13.91
C LEU A 104 -7.70 3.12 -13.82
N SER A 105 -7.54 2.34 -14.90
CA SER A 105 -7.96 0.93 -14.99
C SER A 105 -6.86 -0.07 -14.58
N LEU A 106 -5.66 0.40 -14.25
CA LEU A 106 -4.51 -0.43 -13.93
C LEU A 106 -4.20 -0.34 -12.44
N ARG A 107 -4.14 -1.49 -11.78
CA ARG A 107 -3.70 -1.57 -10.40
C ARG A 107 -2.17 -1.55 -10.38
N VAL A 108 -1.60 -0.59 -9.70
CA VAL A 108 -0.15 -0.36 -9.64
C VAL A 108 0.22 -0.10 -8.20
N GLY A 109 0.97 -1.00 -7.58
CA GLY A 109 1.49 -0.78 -6.23
C GLY A 109 2.86 -0.10 -6.26
N GLY A 110 3.16 0.77 -5.30
CA GLY A 110 4.38 1.60 -5.36
C GLY A 110 5.68 0.82 -5.17
N GLY A 111 5.63 -0.29 -4.43
CA GLY A 111 6.76 -1.21 -4.22
C GLY A 111 6.60 -2.50 -5.00
N LEU A 112 5.47 -3.17 -4.84
CA LEU A 112 5.19 -4.48 -5.43
C LEU A 112 3.90 -4.46 -6.27
N LEU A 113 4.00 -4.99 -7.48
CA LEU A 113 2.84 -5.41 -8.27
C LEU A 113 2.87 -6.93 -8.40
N VAL A 114 1.80 -7.61 -7.97
CA VAL A 114 1.73 -9.07 -7.91
C VAL A 114 0.61 -9.59 -8.80
N ASP A 115 1.00 -10.16 -9.95
CA ASP A 115 0.20 -10.93 -10.91
C ASP A 115 0.45 -12.45 -10.72
N GLY A 116 1.67 -12.83 -10.36
CA GLY A 116 2.07 -14.20 -10.07
C GLY A 116 1.91 -14.59 -8.59
N THR A 117 2.92 -15.26 -8.03
CA THR A 117 2.88 -15.76 -6.65
C THR A 117 4.08 -15.30 -5.83
N ILE A 118 3.83 -14.91 -4.58
CA ILE A 118 4.86 -14.74 -3.55
C ILE A 118 4.54 -15.69 -2.40
N ASP A 119 5.46 -16.61 -2.06
CA ASP A 119 5.18 -17.58 -1.00
C ASP A 119 5.26 -16.95 0.40
N ALA A 120 6.21 -16.04 0.63
CA ALA A 120 6.26 -15.31 1.88
C ALA A 120 6.93 -13.93 1.76
N ILE A 121 6.38 -12.96 2.51
CA ILE A 121 7.01 -11.67 2.80
C ILE A 121 7.23 -11.64 4.31
N VAL A 122 8.49 -11.64 4.74
CA VAL A 122 8.85 -11.85 6.15
C VAL A 122 9.79 -10.75 6.62
N GLY A 123 9.50 -10.11 7.76
CA GLY A 123 10.42 -9.12 8.34
C GLY A 123 10.70 -7.92 7.44
N THR A 124 9.81 -7.63 6.49
CA THR A 124 10.07 -6.67 5.41
C THR A 124 9.36 -5.35 5.70
N THR A 125 9.99 -4.24 5.35
CA THR A 125 9.42 -2.90 5.53
C THR A 125 9.04 -2.27 4.19
N PHE A 126 7.85 -1.70 4.11
CA PHE A 126 7.39 -0.82 3.04
C PHE A 126 7.10 0.55 3.64
N GLN A 127 7.88 1.55 3.24
CA GLN A 127 7.80 2.88 3.82
C GLN A 127 7.74 3.98 2.77
N SER A 128 6.82 4.93 3.00
CA SER A 128 6.68 6.13 2.16
C SER A 128 6.51 5.78 0.68
N MET A 129 5.79 4.70 0.42
CA MET A 129 5.47 4.25 -0.94
C MET A 129 4.18 4.92 -1.38
N SER A 130 4.14 5.43 -2.61
CA SER A 130 2.97 6.06 -3.19
C SER A 130 2.60 5.43 -4.53
N ALA A 131 1.31 5.22 -4.76
CA ALA A 131 0.83 4.80 -6.07
C ALA A 131 -0.64 5.11 -6.31
N THR A 132 -1.06 4.96 -7.57
CA THR A 132 -2.47 5.09 -7.98
C THR A 132 -3.39 4.10 -7.25
N GLN A 133 -2.89 2.92 -6.85
CA GLN A 133 -3.65 1.90 -6.11
C GLN A 133 -2.71 1.07 -5.21
N GLY A 134 -2.92 1.01 -3.90
CA GLY A 134 -2.05 0.20 -3.04
C GLY A 134 -0.67 0.82 -2.91
N GLY A 135 -0.55 1.89 -2.11
CA GLY A 135 0.68 2.69 -2.04
C GLY A 135 1.97 1.88 -1.94
N ALA A 136 1.97 0.77 -1.19
CA ALA A 136 3.07 -0.18 -1.15
C ALA A 136 2.90 -1.36 -2.13
N MET A 137 1.73 -1.98 -2.16
CA MET A 137 1.52 -3.24 -2.86
C MET A 137 0.16 -3.31 -3.54
N ALA A 138 0.14 -3.78 -4.78
CA ALA A 138 -1.08 -4.17 -5.47
C ALA A 138 -1.03 -5.66 -5.81
N VAL A 139 -2.03 -6.42 -5.35
CA VAL A 139 -2.21 -7.84 -5.70
C VAL A 139 -3.43 -7.94 -6.60
N ILE A 140 -3.22 -8.22 -7.88
CA ILE A 140 -4.28 -8.22 -8.89
C ILE A 140 -5.01 -9.57 -8.92
N ALA A 141 -6.08 -9.71 -9.71
CA ALA A 141 -7.05 -10.81 -9.62
C ALA A 141 -6.45 -12.23 -9.58
N GLN A 142 -5.38 -12.49 -10.36
CA GLN A 142 -4.68 -13.78 -10.36
C GLN A 142 -3.50 -13.86 -9.38
N GLY A 143 -3.11 -12.75 -8.78
CA GLY A 143 -2.00 -12.64 -7.85
C GLY A 143 -2.28 -13.33 -6.51
N LEU A 144 -1.25 -13.95 -5.96
CA LEU A 144 -1.29 -14.64 -4.67
C LEU A 144 -0.08 -14.26 -3.81
N VAL A 145 -0.35 -13.83 -2.58
CA VAL A 145 0.65 -13.73 -1.52
C VAL A 145 0.25 -14.70 -0.41
N ASN A 146 0.98 -15.81 -0.27
CA ASN A 146 0.59 -16.85 0.69
C ASN A 146 0.71 -16.36 2.14
N ARG A 147 1.78 -15.62 2.47
CA ARG A 147 2.00 -15.10 3.82
C ARG A 147 2.69 -13.75 3.86
N ILE A 148 2.22 -12.88 4.75
CA ILE A 148 2.89 -11.66 5.18
C ILE A 148 3.11 -11.77 6.68
N GLU A 149 4.36 -11.75 7.12
CA GLU A 149 4.73 -12.02 8.51
C GLU A 149 5.71 -10.99 9.05
N ASN A 150 5.48 -10.54 10.30
CA ASN A 150 6.42 -9.70 11.04
C ASN A 150 6.90 -8.49 10.23
N SER A 151 6.04 -7.95 9.37
CA SER A 151 6.38 -6.92 8.38
C SER A 151 5.78 -5.58 8.80
N THR A 152 6.24 -4.50 8.18
CA THR A 152 5.78 -3.15 8.50
C THR A 152 5.41 -2.38 7.24
N PHE A 153 4.22 -1.79 7.24
CA PHE A 153 3.73 -0.86 6.23
C PHE A 153 3.53 0.51 6.88
N LEU A 154 4.44 1.43 6.60
CA LEU A 154 4.51 2.73 7.26
C LEU A 154 4.33 3.88 6.26
N ASN A 155 3.36 4.76 6.53
CA ASN A 155 3.18 6.00 5.78
C ASN A 155 3.07 5.80 4.26
N ASN A 156 2.46 4.70 3.83
CA ASN A 156 2.19 4.47 2.42
C ASN A 156 0.89 5.17 2.02
N LYS A 157 0.84 5.68 0.80
CA LYS A 157 -0.29 6.47 0.32
C LYS A 157 -0.80 5.94 -1.01
N GLN A 158 -2.11 5.76 -1.10
CA GLN A 158 -2.74 5.79 -2.41
C GLN A 158 -3.03 7.25 -2.75
N ASP A 159 -2.45 7.73 -3.83
CA ASP A 159 -2.64 9.09 -4.34
C ASP A 159 -3.22 9.06 -5.77
N SER A 160 -3.41 10.23 -6.37
CA SER A 160 -3.78 10.41 -7.78
C SER A 160 -5.25 10.18 -8.16
N ILE A 161 -6.06 9.48 -7.37
CA ILE A 161 -7.51 9.33 -7.65
C ILE A 161 -8.37 9.41 -6.39
N ARG A 162 -9.54 10.04 -6.50
CA ARG A 162 -10.50 10.23 -5.38
C ARG A 162 -11.14 8.93 -4.89
N ALA A 163 -11.35 7.95 -5.78
CA ALA A 163 -11.94 6.66 -5.44
C ALA A 163 -10.90 5.54 -5.44
N GLY A 164 -9.70 5.84 -4.93
CA GLY A 164 -8.63 4.85 -4.89
C GLY A 164 -8.79 3.85 -3.76
N LYS A 165 -7.91 2.86 -3.77
CA LYS A 165 -8.06 1.65 -2.97
C LYS A 165 -6.73 1.36 -2.29
N GLY A 166 -6.77 1.23 -0.97
CA GLY A 166 -5.67 0.69 -0.17
C GLY A 166 -4.51 1.66 -0.06
N GLY A 167 -4.33 2.32 1.08
CA GLY A 167 -3.19 3.23 1.25
C GLY A 167 -1.86 2.48 1.27
N ALA A 168 -1.83 1.26 1.82
CA ALA A 168 -0.71 0.34 1.71
C ALA A 168 -0.98 -0.77 0.68
N ILE A 169 -2.08 -1.50 0.81
CA ILE A 169 -2.36 -2.70 -0.01
C ILE A 169 -3.69 -2.56 -0.73
N ALA A 170 -3.66 -2.63 -2.06
CA ALA A 170 -4.83 -2.84 -2.90
C ALA A 170 -4.94 -4.31 -3.31
N LEU A 171 -6.04 -4.97 -2.97
CA LEU A 171 -6.19 -6.42 -3.10
C LEU A 171 -7.42 -6.80 -3.92
N SER A 172 -7.20 -7.37 -5.11
CA SER A 172 -8.21 -8.11 -5.89
C SER A 172 -7.86 -9.58 -6.08
N GLY A 173 -6.60 -9.95 -5.82
CA GLY A 173 -6.17 -11.33 -5.72
C GLY A 173 -6.34 -11.87 -4.31
N LYS A 174 -5.38 -12.68 -3.86
CA LYS A 174 -5.48 -13.36 -2.57
C LYS A 174 -4.29 -13.10 -1.67
N ILE A 175 -4.58 -12.88 -0.40
CA ILE A 175 -3.60 -13.02 0.67
C ILE A 175 -4.06 -14.17 1.57
N GLY A 176 -3.19 -15.13 1.84
CA GLY A 176 -3.49 -16.21 2.77
C GLY A 176 -3.55 -15.65 4.19
N ILE A 177 -2.38 -15.42 4.79
CA ILE A 177 -2.28 -14.98 6.18
C ILE A 177 -1.47 -13.69 6.29
N ILE A 178 -2.00 -12.74 7.05
CA ILE A 178 -1.23 -11.60 7.57
C ILE A 178 -1.04 -11.83 9.07
N THR A 179 0.20 -11.88 9.54
CA THR A 179 0.49 -12.15 10.95
C THR A 179 1.63 -11.29 11.50
N GLY A 180 1.52 -10.86 12.76
CA GLY A 180 2.59 -10.10 13.45
C GLY A 180 2.98 -8.79 12.75
N THR A 181 2.10 -8.26 11.89
CA THR A 181 2.43 -7.17 10.96
C THR A 181 1.87 -5.86 11.47
N THR A 182 2.52 -4.74 11.15
CA THR A 182 2.02 -3.41 11.52
C THR A 182 1.70 -2.59 10.27
N PHE A 183 0.49 -2.04 10.24
CA PHE A 183 0.06 -1.00 9.30
C PHE A 183 -0.11 0.31 10.06
N ARG A 184 0.78 1.27 9.81
CA ARG A 184 0.76 2.55 10.51
C ARG A 184 0.80 3.75 9.57
N GLY A 185 -0.05 4.74 9.84
CA GLY A 185 -0.01 6.03 9.16
C GLY A 185 -0.28 5.96 7.66
N ASN A 186 -0.90 4.88 7.17
CA ASN A 186 -1.19 4.73 5.75
C ASN A 186 -2.45 5.52 5.39
N HIS A 187 -2.50 6.06 4.17
CA HIS A 187 -3.58 6.95 3.73
C HIS A 187 -4.18 6.54 2.39
N CYS A 188 -5.51 6.61 2.26
CA CYS A 188 -6.20 6.42 0.99
C CYS A 188 -7.32 7.44 0.78
N ASN A 189 -7.39 8.05 -0.40
CA ASN A 189 -8.44 9.01 -0.69
C ASN A 189 -9.83 8.36 -0.85
N GLY A 190 -9.88 7.05 -1.12
CA GLY A 190 -11.14 6.31 -1.23
C GLY A 190 -11.43 5.51 0.04
N GLY A 191 -10.98 4.26 0.07
CA GLY A 191 -11.21 3.40 1.23
C GLY A 191 -10.09 2.43 1.53
N GLY A 192 -10.06 1.96 2.79
CA GLY A 192 -9.05 1.05 3.28
C GLY A 192 -7.72 1.75 3.47
N GLY A 193 -7.64 2.70 4.41
CA GLY A 193 -6.46 3.55 4.61
C GLY A 193 -5.16 2.78 4.74
N ALA A 194 -5.20 1.55 5.27
CA ALA A 194 -4.16 0.56 5.08
C ALA A 194 -4.47 -0.43 3.95
N ILE A 195 -5.56 -1.20 4.05
CA ILE A 195 -5.87 -2.30 3.14
C ILE A 195 -7.27 -2.12 2.54
N ALA A 196 -7.36 -2.16 1.22
CA ALA A 196 -8.65 -2.29 0.53
C ALA A 196 -8.73 -3.64 -0.20
N VAL A 197 -9.71 -4.45 0.20
CA VAL A 197 -10.05 -5.70 -0.46
C VAL A 197 -11.25 -5.44 -1.36
N ASP A 198 -11.05 -5.70 -2.64
CA ASP A 198 -11.93 -5.31 -3.74
C ASP A 198 -12.44 -6.56 -4.46
N ASP A 199 -13.24 -6.37 -5.52
CA ASP A 199 -14.02 -7.45 -6.14
C ASP A 199 -13.20 -8.70 -6.49
N GLY A 200 -13.63 -9.84 -5.94
CA GLY A 200 -12.95 -11.14 -6.07
C GLY A 200 -11.79 -11.36 -5.09
N GLY A 201 -11.35 -10.31 -4.42
CA GLY A 201 -10.26 -10.31 -3.47
C GLY A 201 -10.61 -10.98 -2.14
N SER A 202 -9.59 -11.55 -1.48
CA SER A 202 -9.78 -12.19 -0.18
C SER A 202 -8.51 -12.19 0.67
N ILE A 203 -8.69 -12.01 1.98
CA ILE A 203 -7.70 -12.32 2.99
C ILE A 203 -8.24 -13.48 3.80
N GLU A 204 -7.50 -14.58 3.95
CA GLU A 204 -8.02 -15.73 4.70
C GLU A 204 -7.97 -15.47 6.22
N ARG A 205 -6.83 -15.01 6.74
CA ARG A 205 -6.62 -14.81 8.18
C ARG A 205 -5.80 -13.55 8.47
N ILE A 206 -6.18 -12.83 9.52
CA ILE A 206 -5.43 -11.70 10.08
C ILE A 206 -5.16 -12.00 11.55
N LEU A 207 -3.89 -12.12 11.93
CA LEU A 207 -3.48 -12.55 13.26
C LEU A 207 -2.49 -11.55 13.85
N ASP A 208 -2.65 -11.16 15.11
CA ASP A 208 -1.65 -10.37 15.86
C ASP A 208 -1.12 -9.18 15.04
N THR A 209 -2.02 -8.49 14.33
CA THR A 209 -1.67 -7.45 13.34
C THR A 209 -2.25 -6.12 13.79
N ASP A 210 -1.40 -5.11 13.80
CA ASP A 210 -1.73 -3.78 14.28
C ASP A 210 -2.12 -2.84 13.13
N PHE A 211 -3.23 -2.13 13.30
CA PHE A 211 -3.68 -1.04 12.42
C PHE A 211 -3.79 0.25 13.23
N ILE A 212 -2.80 1.12 13.08
CA ILE A 212 -2.62 2.29 13.94
C ILE A 212 -2.56 3.56 13.10
N ASP A 213 -3.33 4.58 13.48
CA ASP A 213 -3.27 5.92 12.86
C ASP A 213 -3.44 5.90 11.32
N ASN A 214 -4.16 4.92 10.75
CA ASN A 214 -4.44 4.90 9.30
C ASN A 214 -5.67 5.76 8.99
N ASP A 215 -5.70 6.36 7.80
CA ASP A 215 -6.73 7.31 7.41
C ASP A 215 -7.28 6.99 6.01
N ALA A 216 -8.59 7.14 5.86
CA ALA A 216 -9.24 7.09 4.55
C ALA A 216 -10.35 8.12 4.44
N ASP A 217 -10.41 8.87 3.33
CA ASP A 217 -11.38 9.98 3.25
C ASP A 217 -12.84 9.47 3.25
N LEU A 218 -13.12 8.28 2.68
CA LEU A 218 -14.48 7.76 2.57
C LEU A 218 -14.76 6.60 3.53
N TYR A 219 -14.04 5.48 3.42
CA TYR A 219 -14.47 4.24 4.10
C TYR A 219 -13.33 3.40 4.68
N GLY A 220 -13.51 2.89 5.90
CA GLY A 220 -12.60 1.91 6.48
C GLY A 220 -11.21 2.48 6.70
N GLY A 221 -11.05 3.33 7.72
CA GLY A 221 -9.80 4.06 7.95
C GLY A 221 -8.56 3.17 8.03
N ALA A 222 -8.71 1.93 8.50
CA ALA A 222 -7.71 0.89 8.36
C ALA A 222 -8.02 -0.05 7.18
N VAL A 223 -9.17 -0.74 7.24
CA VAL A 223 -9.46 -1.83 6.31
C VAL A 223 -10.84 -1.67 5.69
N GLN A 224 -10.91 -1.83 4.38
CA GLN A 224 -12.16 -1.91 3.64
C GLN A 224 -12.32 -3.28 2.96
N PHE A 225 -13.53 -3.85 3.06
CA PHE A 225 -13.97 -5.00 2.26
C PHE A 225 -15.16 -4.58 1.37
N SER A 226 -14.97 -4.55 0.05
CA SER A 226 -16.03 -4.24 -0.94
C SER A 226 -17.08 -5.36 -1.03
N ALA A 227 -18.21 -5.09 -1.68
CA ALA A 227 -19.35 -6.00 -1.76
C ALA A 227 -19.02 -7.40 -2.32
N ASP A 228 -18.13 -7.49 -3.30
CA ASP A 228 -17.74 -8.75 -3.92
C ASP A 228 -16.40 -9.30 -3.39
N SER A 229 -15.90 -8.75 -2.29
CA SER A 229 -14.74 -9.27 -1.56
C SER A 229 -15.15 -10.29 -0.50
N ARG A 230 -14.16 -11.06 0.00
CA ARG A 230 -14.37 -11.99 1.11
C ARG A 230 -13.61 -11.53 2.35
N MET A 231 -14.34 -11.46 3.45
CA MET A 231 -13.79 -11.19 4.77
C MET A 231 -12.99 -12.39 5.30
N PRO A 232 -12.02 -12.16 6.20
CA PRO A 232 -11.23 -13.23 6.80
C PRO A 232 -12.11 -14.18 7.62
N SER A 233 -11.79 -15.47 7.54
CA SER A 233 -12.44 -16.51 8.38
C SER A 233 -12.02 -16.40 9.84
N LEU A 234 -10.85 -15.79 10.10
CA LEU A 234 -10.39 -15.45 11.43
C LEU A 234 -9.62 -14.13 11.44
N TRP A 235 -10.06 -13.21 12.29
CA TRP A 235 -9.30 -12.02 12.67
C TRP A 235 -9.14 -11.99 14.20
N ARG A 236 -7.91 -12.20 14.70
CA ARG A 236 -7.62 -12.31 16.14
C ARG A 236 -6.30 -11.64 16.52
N GLY A 237 -6.31 -10.92 17.64
CA GLY A 237 -5.11 -10.30 18.19
C GLY A 237 -4.71 -9.02 17.45
N GLY A 238 -3.69 -8.34 17.98
CA GLY A 238 -3.27 -7.01 17.53
C GLY A 238 -4.19 -5.89 18.03
N SER A 239 -3.88 -4.66 17.61
CA SER A 239 -4.55 -3.43 17.98
C SER A 239 -5.13 -2.71 16.77
N ILE A 240 -6.32 -2.14 16.92
CA ILE A 240 -6.94 -1.28 15.91
C ILE A 240 -7.26 0.05 16.59
N SER A 241 -6.40 1.05 16.40
CA SER A 241 -6.47 2.29 17.17
C SER A 241 -6.24 3.53 16.30
N ASN A 242 -6.94 4.62 16.63
CA ASN A 242 -6.79 5.94 16.02
C ASN A 242 -6.96 6.01 14.50
N ASN A 243 -7.63 5.01 13.91
CA ASN A 243 -7.94 5.04 12.49
C ASN A 243 -9.13 5.98 12.23
N LYS A 244 -9.14 6.64 11.07
CA LYS A 244 -10.15 7.63 10.71
C LYS A 244 -10.71 7.36 9.33
N ALA A 245 -12.03 7.50 9.22
CA ALA A 245 -12.72 7.60 7.95
C ALA A 245 -14.11 8.19 8.13
N LEU A 246 -14.72 8.68 7.04
CA LEU A 246 -16.10 9.16 7.04
C LEU A 246 -17.08 8.03 7.41
N GLY A 247 -16.88 6.82 6.87
CA GLY A 247 -17.67 5.63 7.16
C GLY A 247 -16.82 4.46 7.66
N GLY A 248 -17.08 3.97 8.87
CA GLY A 248 -16.29 2.89 9.47
C GLY A 248 -14.88 3.36 9.84
N ALA A 249 -14.76 4.04 10.98
CA ALA A 249 -13.52 4.70 11.41
C ALA A 249 -12.27 3.82 11.28
N ALA A 250 -12.38 2.52 11.58
CA ALA A 250 -11.32 1.57 11.31
C ALA A 250 -11.68 0.56 10.23
N ILE A 251 -12.82 -0.12 10.34
CA ILE A 251 -13.22 -1.17 9.41
C ILE A 251 -14.53 -0.79 8.76
N TYR A 252 -14.60 -0.92 7.43
CA TYR A 252 -15.82 -0.84 6.66
C TYR A 252 -15.96 -2.09 5.79
N ALA A 253 -17.04 -2.83 5.98
CA ALA A 253 -17.27 -4.06 5.23
C ALA A 253 -18.67 -4.08 4.64
N THR A 254 -18.74 -4.24 3.31
CA THR A 254 -19.97 -4.59 2.59
C THR A 254 -19.86 -5.96 1.91
N GLY A 255 -18.70 -6.62 2.06
CA GLY A 255 -18.38 -7.90 1.44
C GLY A 255 -19.11 -9.12 2.02
N VAL A 256 -18.86 -10.26 1.39
CA VAL A 256 -19.47 -11.53 1.78
C VAL A 256 -18.74 -12.09 2.99
N LEU A 257 -19.50 -12.42 4.03
CA LEU A 257 -18.99 -13.17 5.18
C LEU A 257 -18.55 -14.56 4.72
N PRO A 258 -17.39 -15.07 5.19
CA PRO A 258 -17.04 -16.46 4.97
C PRO A 258 -18.11 -17.37 5.58
N PRO A 259 -18.26 -18.61 5.08
CA PRO A 259 -19.11 -19.60 5.73
C PRO A 259 -18.72 -19.69 7.21
N LEU A 260 -19.73 -19.73 8.10
CA LEU A 260 -19.51 -19.84 9.54
C LEU A 260 -18.71 -21.12 9.83
N VAL A 261 -17.51 -20.96 10.34
CA VAL A 261 -16.70 -22.07 10.87
C VAL A 261 -16.80 -21.99 12.39
N VAL A 262 -17.32 -23.04 13.01
CA VAL A 262 -17.30 -23.16 14.47
C VAL A 262 -15.84 -23.36 14.88
N HIS A 263 -15.19 -22.29 15.31
CA HIS A 263 -13.92 -22.38 16.01
C HIS A 263 -14.24 -22.62 17.49
N GLU A 264 -13.85 -23.79 18.03
CA GLU A 264 -14.13 -24.19 19.42
C GLU A 264 -13.50 -23.25 20.47
N ASP A 265 -12.59 -22.35 20.05
CA ASP A 265 -11.86 -21.43 20.93
C ASP A 265 -12.06 -19.95 20.52
N CYS A 266 -13.23 -19.38 20.85
CA CYS A 266 -13.46 -17.94 20.80
C CYS A 266 -13.20 -17.34 22.20
N GLU A 267 -11.95 -16.93 22.48
CA GLU A 267 -11.55 -16.36 23.77
C GLU A 267 -11.78 -14.84 23.87
N SER A 268 -11.80 -14.30 25.09
CA SER A 268 -12.07 -12.89 25.37
C SER A 268 -11.17 -11.94 24.58
N GLY A 269 -11.76 -11.05 23.77
CA GLY A 269 -11.06 -10.05 22.95
C GLY A 269 -11.16 -10.28 21.43
N THR A 270 -11.90 -11.30 20.97
CA THR A 270 -12.13 -11.59 19.55
C THR A 270 -13.43 -11.00 19.00
N VAL A 271 -13.43 -10.58 17.73
CA VAL A 271 -14.65 -10.45 16.92
C VAL A 271 -14.93 -11.81 16.29
N CYS A 272 -15.77 -12.62 16.94
CA CYS A 272 -16.32 -13.83 16.34
C CYS A 272 -17.68 -13.48 15.74
N LEU A 273 -17.83 -13.68 14.43
CA LEU A 273 -19.14 -13.63 13.79
C LEU A 273 -19.85 -14.94 14.14
N GLN A 274 -20.51 -14.95 15.30
CA GLN A 274 -21.46 -16.00 15.68
C GLN A 274 -22.87 -15.42 15.53
N GLU A 275 -23.88 -16.27 15.26
CA GLU A 275 -25.26 -15.87 14.93
C GLU A 275 -25.77 -14.65 15.71
N LEU A 276 -26.37 -13.69 15.00
CA LEU A 276 -27.28 -12.70 15.59
C LEU A 276 -28.55 -13.38 16.12
#